data_AF-A0A8E7AYK0-F1
#
_entry.id   AF-A0A8E7AYK0-F1
#
_cell.length_a   1.000
_cell.length_b   1.000
_cell.length_c   1.000
_cell.angle_alpha   90.00
_cell.angle_beta   90.00
_cell.angle_gamma   90.00
#
_symmetry.space_group_name_H-M   'P 1'
#
loop_
_entity.id
_entity.type
_entity.pdbx_description
1 polymer ?
#
loop_
_entity_poly.entity_id
_entity_poly.type
_entity_poly.pdbx_seq_one_letter_code
_entity_poly.pdbx_strand_id
1 'polypeptide(L)' 'MNPLALFLFILAGAGVMCFVTDPYFWLLHRETGDEVKKIFTYYTLPQIVIGITTCILAVIIQVLFPISL' A
#
# COMPACT_ATOMS: atom_id res chain seq x y z
N MET A 1 -1.60 18.38 11.81
CA MET A 1 -1.69 17.28 10.82
C MET A 1 -3.13 17.22 10.32
N ASN A 2 -3.35 17.22 9.01
CA ASN A 2 -4.69 17.12 8.45
C ASN A 2 -5.25 15.70 8.71
N PRO A 3 -6.44 15.53 9.32
CA PRO A 3 -7.01 14.22 9.61
C PRO A 3 -7.15 13.31 8.39
N LEU A 4 -7.50 13.88 7.23
CA LEU A 4 -7.60 13.15 5.98
C LEU A 4 -6.22 12.67 5.50
N ALA A 5 -5.20 13.52 5.59
CA ALA A 5 -3.84 13.12 5.26
C ALA A 5 -3.34 11.99 6.17
N LEU A 6 -3.61 12.07 7.48
CA LEU A 6 -3.26 11.03 8.45
C LEU A 6 -3.94 9.70 8.11
N PHE A 7 -5.23 9.72 7.79
CA PHE A 7 -5.95 8.53 7.34
C PHE A 7 -5.32 7.91 6.08
N LEU A 8 -4.98 8.73 5.09
CA LEU A 8 -4.35 8.27 3.86
C LEU A 8 -2.92 7.73 4.09
N PHE A 9 -2.15 8.30 5.02
CA PHE A 9 -0.86 7.75 5.41
C PHE A 9 -0.97 6.35 6.02
N ILE A 10 -1.99 6.11 6.86
CA ILE A 10 -2.25 4.77 7.41
C ILE A 10 -2.59 3.79 6.29
N LEU A 11 -3.48 4.15 5.37
CA LEU A 11 -3.84 3.32 4.22
C LEU A 11 -2.65 3.03 3.31
N ALA A 12 -1.83 4.04 3.03
CA ALA A 12 -0.60 3.90 2.26
C ALA A 12 0.37 2.91 2.93
N GLY A 13 0.56 3.03 4.25
CA GLY A 13 1.37 2.10 5.03
C GLY A 13 0.86 0.67 4.96
N ALA A 14 -0.46 0.45 5.07
CA ALA A 14 -1.07 -0.86 4.89
C ALA A 14 -0.82 -1.41 3.48
N GLY A 15 -1.02 -0.61 2.43
CA GLY A 15 -0.79 -1.03 1.04
C GLY A 15 0.65 -1.50 0.77
N VAL A 16 1.64 -0.88 1.41
CA VAL A 16 3.06 -1.21 1.21
C VAL A 16 3.57 -2.29 2.18
N MET A 17 3.13 -2.29 3.45
CA MET A 17 3.65 -3.23 4.45
C MET A 17 2.96 -4.59 4.41
N CYS A 18 1.71 -4.66 3.96
CA CYS A 18 0.96 -5.91 3.97
C CYS A 18 1.63 -7.00 3.13
N PHE A 19 2.34 -6.70 2.04
CA PHE A 19 3.01 -7.80 1.29
C PHE A 19 4.15 -8.46 2.07
N VAL A 20 4.79 -7.73 3.00
CA VAL A 20 5.89 -8.25 3.83
C VAL A 20 5.33 -9.07 4.99
N THR A 21 4.24 -8.59 5.58
CA THR A 21 3.67 -9.19 6.80
C THR A 21 2.63 -10.26 6.51
N ASP A 22 2.00 -10.25 5.34
CA ASP A 22 0.86 -11.10 5.05
C ASP A 22 1.27 -12.48 4.50
N PRO A 23 0.90 -13.59 5.17
CA PRO A 23 1.08 -14.94 4.63
C PRO A 23 0.32 -15.19 3.33
N TYR A 24 -0.60 -14.30 2.91
CA TYR A 24 -1.40 -14.44 1.70
C TYR A 24 -0.57 -14.65 0.44
N PHE A 25 0.62 -14.04 0.35
CA PHE A 25 1.54 -14.28 -0.77
C PHE A 25 1.94 -15.76 -0.89
N TRP A 26 2.29 -16.38 0.25
CA TRP A 26 2.69 -17.78 0.31
C TRP A 26 1.50 -18.73 0.16
N LEU A 27 0.30 -18.31 0.60
CA LEU A 27 -0.93 -19.05 0.36
C LEU A 27 -1.25 -19.11 -1.14
N LEU A 28 -1.18 -17.97 -1.84
CA LEU A 28 -1.42 -17.91 -3.28
C LEU A 28 -0.45 -18.82 -4.04
N HIS A 29 0.82 -18.86 -3.63
CA HIS A 29 1.82 -19.74 -4.23
C HIS A 29 1.47 -21.23 -4.05
N ARG A 30 1.01 -21.63 -2.86
CA ARG A 30 0.65 -23.02 -2.55
C ARG A 30 -0.63 -23.48 -3.25
N GLU A 31 -1.67 -22.64 -3.28
CA GLU A 31 -2.97 -23.03 -3.84
C GLU A 31 -2.98 -22.99 -5.37
N THR A 32 -2.28 -22.03 -5.98
CA THR A 32 -2.31 -21.85 -7.45
C THR A 32 -1.18 -22.61 -8.15
N GLY A 33 -0.10 -22.97 -7.44
CA GLY A 33 1.11 -23.54 -8.04
C GLY A 33 1.89 -22.56 -8.95
N ASP A 34 1.50 -21.29 -8.97
CA ASP A 34 2.07 -20.25 -9.81
C ASP A 34 3.47 -19.84 -9.32
N GLU A 35 4.35 -19.45 -10.22
CA GLU A 35 5.70 -18.98 -9.87
C GLU A 35 5.66 -17.72 -8.99
N VAL A 36 6.57 -17.65 -8.01
CA VAL A 36 6.79 -16.49 -7.12
C VAL A 36 6.89 -15.17 -7.90
N LYS A 37 7.59 -15.17 -9.04
CA LYS A 37 7.76 -13.99 -9.90
C LYS A 37 6.43 -13.50 -10.49
N LYS A 38 5.57 -14.43 -10.91
CA LYS A 38 4.25 -14.13 -11.46
C LYS A 38 3.37 -13.53 -10.37
N ILE A 39 3.33 -14.16 -9.19
CA ILE A 39 2.54 -13.67 -8.06
C ILE A 39 2.98 -12.28 -7.64
N PHE A 40 4.30 -12.05 -7.54
CA PHE A 40 4.83 -10.74 -7.20
C PHE A 40 4.43 -9.67 -8.22
N THR A 41 4.57 -9.97 -9.52
CA THR A 41 4.30 -9.01 -10.60
C THR A 41 2.81 -8.66 -10.71
N TYR A 42 1.91 -9.64 -10.54
CA TYR A 42 0.47 -9.45 -10.75
C TYR A 42 -0.30 -9.06 -9.50
N TYR A 43 0.21 -9.32 -8.30
CA TYR A 43 -0.51 -9.05 -7.04
C TYR A 43 0.24 -8.07 -6.15
N THR A 44 1.52 -8.30 -5.86
CA THR A 44 2.29 -7.45 -4.96
C THR A 44 2.61 -6.09 -5.57
N LEU A 45 3.06 -6.08 -6.82
CA LEU A 45 3.50 -4.86 -7.51
C LEU A 45 2.35 -3.84 -7.67
N PRO A 46 1.14 -4.24 -8.12
CA PRO A 46 -0.01 -3.33 -8.16
C PRO A 46 -0.41 -2.80 -6.79
N GLN A 47 -0.36 -3.64 -5.75
CA GLN A 47 -0.68 -3.21 -4.38
C GLN A 47 0.29 -2.14 -3.88
N ILE A 48 1.61 -2.33 -4.10
CA ILE A 48 2.63 -1.34 -3.75
C ILE A 48 2.39 -0.04 -4.52
N VAL A 49 2.07 -0.11 -5.82
CA VAL A 49 1.78 1.07 -6.65
C VAL A 49 0.59 1.86 -6.08
N ILE A 50 -0.48 1.17 -5.65
CA ILE A 50 -1.63 1.82 -5.00
C ILE A 50 -1.17 2.48 -3.69
N GLY A 51 -0.44 1.76 -2.83
CA GLY A 51 0.05 2.31 -1.56
C GLY A 51 0.94 3.55 -1.73
N ILE A 52 1.86 3.53 -2.70
CA ILE A 52 2.71 4.69 -3.04
C ILE A 52 1.86 5.86 -3.55
N THR A 53 0.91 5.60 -4.44
CA THR A 53 0.01 6.62 -4.98
C THR A 53 -0.81 7.28 -3.86
N THR A 54 -1.35 6.47 -2.94
CA THR A 54 -2.06 6.97 -1.75
C THR A 54 -1.14 7.80 -0.85
N CYS A 55 0.13 7.41 -0.69
CA CYS A 55 1.11 8.18 0.07
C CYS A 55 1.35 9.56 -0.55
N ILE A 56 1.54 9.61 -1.88
CA ILE A 56 1.73 10.86 -2.62
C ILE A 56 0.52 11.78 -2.43
N LEU A 57 -0.70 11.24 -2.53
CA LEU A 57 -1.93 12.01 -2.29
C LEU A 57 -2.00 12.54 -0.85
N ALA A 58 -1.62 11.73 0.14
CA ALA A 58 -1.57 12.16 1.54
C ALA A 58 -0.60 13.33 1.74
N VAL A 59 0.59 13.27 1.14
CA VAL A 59 1.57 14.36 1.16
C VAL A 59 1.02 15.61 0.50
N ILE A 60 0.40 15.49 -0.68
CA ILE A 60 -0.21 16.63 -1.39
C ILE A 60 -1.26 17.30 -0.50
N ILE A 61 -2.16 16.53 0.12
CA ILE A 61 -3.19 17.07 1.01
C ILE A 61 -2.56 17.74 2.24
N GLN A 62 -1.55 17.13 2.84
CA GLN A 62 -0.88 17.70 4.01
C GLN A 62 -0.14 19.00 3.70
N VAL A 63 0.45 19.12 2.51
CA VAL A 63 1.19 20.31 2.06
C VAL A 63 0.24 21.43 1.61
N LEU A 64 -0.82 21.11 0.86
CA LEU A 64 -1.76 22.11 0.33
C LEU A 64 -2.79 22.57 1.37
N PHE A 65 -3.20 21.68 2.27
CA PHE A 65 -4.19 21.95 3.32
C PHE A 65 -3.64 21.60 4.71
N PRO A 66 -2.54 22.26 5.13
CA PRO A 66 -2.02 22.08 6.48
C PRO A 66 -3.00 22.69 7.46
N ILE A 67 -3.74 21.85 8.19
CA ILE A 67 -4.50 22.33 9.34
C ILE A 67 -3.50 22.61 10.46
N SER A 68 -3.17 23.89 10.62
CA SER A 68 -2.53 24.45 11.81
C SER A 68 -3.58 24.53 12.91
N LEU A 69 -3.35 23.81 14.00
CA LEU A 69 -4.15 23.86 15.21
C LEU A 69 -3.69 25.04 16.07
#